data_AF-A0A0H3VQS3-F1
#
_entry.id   AF-A0A0H3VQS3-F1
#
_cell.length_a   1.000
_cell.length_b   1.000
_cell.length_c   1.000
_cell.angle_alpha   90.00
_cell.angle_beta   90.00
_cell.angle_gamma   90.00
#
_symmetry.space_group_name_H-M   'P 1'
#
loop_
_entity.id
_entity.type
_entity.pdbx_description
1 polymer ?
#
loop_
_entity_poly.entity_id
_entity_poly.type
_entity_poly.pdbx_seq_one_letter_code
_entity_poly.pdbx_strand_id
1 'polypeptide(L)'
;MMDLPGPIHDILVVFFGSVLVLGGLGVVLLTNPIFSAFSLGLVLVCISLFYILSNSYFVAAAQLLIYVGAINVLIIFAVMFMNGSEYSNDSYFWTIGDGVTSLVCTSILFSLITIIPDTSWYGIFWTTRSSQIMEQDLISNIQQIGIHLSTDFYLPFELISIILLVSLIGAITMARQ
;
A
#
# COMPACT_ATOMS: atom_id res chain seq x y z
N MET A 1 5.39 4.95 -23.42
CA MET A 1 6.42 5.96 -23.80
C MET A 1 6.08 7.30 -23.18
N MET A 2 6.50 7.51 -21.93
CA MET A 2 6.82 8.83 -21.41
C MET A 2 8.32 8.78 -21.12
N ASP A 3 9.13 9.10 -22.13
CA ASP A 3 10.57 9.31 -21.98
C ASP A 3 10.78 10.61 -21.19
N LEU A 4 10.55 10.51 -19.89
CA LEU A 4 10.92 11.54 -18.94
C LEU A 4 12.46 11.43 -18.78
N PRO A 5 13.25 12.49 -19.06
CA PRO A 5 14.70 12.44 -18.87
C PRO A 5 15.06 11.76 -17.55
N GLY A 6 15.97 10.78 -17.57
CA GLY A 6 16.41 10.02 -16.38
C GLY A 6 16.41 10.81 -15.05
N PRO A 7 16.98 12.04 -14.99
CA PRO A 7 16.97 12.82 -13.74
C PRO A 7 15.57 13.17 -13.18
N ILE A 8 14.56 13.40 -14.02
CA ILE A 8 13.21 13.74 -13.52
C ILE A 8 12.44 12.52 -13.04
N HIS A 9 12.73 11.31 -13.51
CA HIS A 9 12.17 10.09 -12.91
C HIS A 9 12.74 9.89 -11.50
N ASP A 10 14.06 10.00 -11.34
CA ASP A 10 14.73 9.88 -10.03
C ASP A 10 14.24 10.94 -9.04
N ILE A 11 14.07 12.20 -9.47
CA ILE A 11 13.54 13.27 -8.64
C ILE A 11 12.11 12.95 -8.18
N LEU A 12 11.25 12.45 -9.06
CA LEU A 12 9.88 12.07 -8.71
C LEU A 12 9.85 10.89 -7.73
N VAL A 13 10.69 9.89 -7.92
CA VAL A 13 10.81 8.74 -7.00
C VAL A 13 11.23 9.21 -5.61
N VAL A 14 12.26 10.05 -5.50
CA VAL A 14 12.73 10.58 -4.22
C VAL A 14 11.66 11.48 -3.57
N PHE A 15 10.99 12.31 -4.37
CA PHE A 15 9.92 13.19 -3.88
C PHE A 15 8.74 12.39 -3.33
N PHE A 16 8.18 11.46 -4.10
CA PHE A 16 7.07 10.62 -3.64
C PHE A 16 7.47 9.68 -2.51
N GLY A 17 8.72 9.17 -2.50
CA GLY A 17 9.26 8.39 -1.40
C GLY A 17 9.34 9.20 -0.10
N SER A 18 9.82 10.43 -0.16
CA SER A 18 9.84 11.34 1.01
C SER A 18 8.43 11.63 1.53
N VAL A 19 7.49 11.93 0.63
CA VAL A 19 6.08 12.16 0.97
C VAL A 19 5.44 10.90 1.58
N LEU A 20 5.78 9.71 1.08
CA LEU A 20 5.30 8.43 1.61
C LEU A 20 5.80 8.19 3.04
N VAL A 21 7.07 8.46 3.31
CA VAL A 21 7.64 8.34 4.66
C VAL A 21 7.01 9.35 5.61
N LEU A 22 6.88 10.61 5.20
CA LEU A 22 6.23 11.66 6.00
C LEU A 22 4.75 11.36 6.25
N GLY A 23 4.03 10.86 5.25
CA GLY A 23 2.65 10.42 5.38
C GLY A 23 2.52 9.22 6.31
N GLY A 24 3.41 8.23 6.20
CA GLY A 24 3.44 7.08 7.11
C GLY A 24 3.70 7.48 8.57
N LEU A 25 4.64 8.42 8.78
CA LEU A 25 4.85 9.02 10.10
C LEU A 25 3.61 9.76 10.58
N GLY A 26 2.93 10.51 9.69
CA GLY A 26 1.69 11.21 9.98
C GLY A 26 0.60 10.29 10.52
N VAL A 27 0.39 9.12 9.90
CA VAL A 27 -0.59 8.12 10.35
C VAL A 27 -0.38 7.72 11.82
N VAL A 28 0.88 7.59 12.28
CA VAL A 28 1.21 7.14 13.64
C VAL A 28 1.30 8.30 14.64
N LEU A 29 1.87 9.43 14.23
CA LEU A 29 2.12 10.57 15.12
C LEU A 29 0.87 11.43 15.37
N LEU A 30 -0.09 11.44 14.44
CA LEU A 30 -1.30 12.26 14.55
C LEU A 30 -2.24 11.67 15.60
N THR A 31 -2.41 12.41 16.70
CA THR A 31 -3.26 12.01 17.82
C THR A 31 -4.74 11.99 17.46
N ASN A 32 -5.15 12.84 16.51
CA ASN A 32 -6.54 12.87 16.07
C ASN A 32 -6.75 11.83 14.94
N PRO A 33 -7.65 10.85 15.14
CA PRO A 33 -7.78 9.71 14.22
C PRO A 33 -8.30 10.11 12.84
N ILE A 34 -9.04 11.22 12.73
CA ILE A 34 -9.51 11.73 11.43
C ILE A 34 -8.31 12.19 10.59
N PHE A 35 -7.37 12.91 11.19
CA PHE A 35 -6.16 13.37 10.49
C PHE A 35 -5.23 12.20 10.16
N SER A 36 -5.14 11.18 11.04
CA SER A 36 -4.43 9.94 10.75
C SER A 36 -5.02 9.20 9.55
N ALA A 37 -6.35 9.06 9.47
CA ALA A 37 -7.03 8.44 8.33
C ALA A 37 -6.84 9.23 7.02
N PHE A 38 -6.85 10.56 7.05
CA PHE A 38 -6.53 11.36 5.88
C PHE A 38 -5.07 11.17 5.43
N SER A 39 -4.14 11.09 6.38
CA SER A 39 -2.73 10.82 6.13
C SER A 39 -2.51 9.43 5.50
N LEU A 40 -3.29 8.42 5.92
CA LEU A 40 -3.31 7.08 5.30
C LEU A 40 -3.73 7.16 3.83
N GLY A 41 -4.80 7.91 3.54
CA GLY A 41 -5.25 8.17 2.16
C GLY A 41 -4.15 8.75 1.28
N LEU A 42 -3.41 9.74 1.80
CA LEU A 42 -2.27 10.33 1.09
C LEU A 42 -1.16 9.31 0.80
N VAL A 43 -0.80 8.46 1.78
CA VAL A 43 0.17 7.38 1.59
C VAL A 43 -0.28 6.42 0.47
N LEU A 44 -1.55 6.02 0.47
CA LEU A 44 -2.10 5.11 -0.54
C LEU A 44 -2.08 5.71 -1.96
N VAL A 45 -2.34 7.02 -2.08
CA VAL A 45 -2.21 7.75 -3.35
C VAL A 45 -0.75 7.80 -3.81
N CYS A 46 0.19 8.07 -2.91
CA CYS A 46 1.63 8.05 -3.24
C CYS A 46 2.09 6.67 -3.73
N ILE A 47 1.60 5.58 -3.12
CA ILE A 47 1.88 4.21 -3.57
C ILE A 47 1.33 3.97 -4.99
N SER A 48 0.10 4.42 -5.27
CA SER A 48 -0.47 4.31 -6.63
C SER A 48 0.38 5.04 -7.66
N LEU A 49 0.94 6.19 -7.30
CA LEU A 49 1.81 6.97 -8.18
C LEU A 49 3.15 6.25 -8.42
N PHE A 50 3.69 5.59 -7.39
CA PHE A 50 4.88 4.74 -7.52
C PHE A 50 4.65 3.59 -8.51
N TYR A 51 3.47 2.96 -8.49
CA TYR A 51 3.12 1.93 -9.48
C TYR A 51 3.05 2.47 -10.91
N ILE A 52 2.60 3.71 -11.10
CA ILE A 52 2.62 4.37 -12.42
C ILE A 52 4.07 4.59 -12.89
N LEU A 53 4.96 5.03 -12.00
CA LEU A 53 6.38 5.21 -12.32
C LEU A 53 7.07 3.88 -12.67
N SER A 54 6.57 2.77 -12.14
CA SER A 54 7.06 1.40 -12.41
C SER A 54 6.39 0.74 -13.64
N ASN A 55 5.67 1.49 -14.48
CA ASN A 55 4.92 0.99 -15.65
C ASN A 55 3.78 -0.01 -15.33
N SER A 56 3.31 -0.11 -14.09
CA SER A 56 2.22 -1.01 -13.71
C SER A 56 0.87 -0.30 -13.62
N TYR A 57 0.31 0.07 -14.78
CA TYR A 57 -0.89 0.92 -14.87
C TYR A 57 -2.16 0.27 -14.32
N PHE A 58 -2.36 -1.04 -14.57
CA PHE A 58 -3.52 -1.76 -14.07
C PHE A 58 -3.54 -1.84 -12.54
N VAL A 59 -2.39 -2.19 -11.95
CA VAL A 59 -2.24 -2.30 -10.49
C VAL A 59 -2.37 -0.93 -9.83
N ALA A 60 -1.81 0.13 -10.44
CA ALA A 60 -2.02 1.50 -9.98
C ALA A 60 -3.51 1.89 -9.95
N ALA A 61 -4.24 1.62 -11.04
CA ALA A 61 -5.67 1.92 -11.10
C ALA A 61 -6.47 1.12 -10.06
N ALA A 62 -6.16 -0.17 -9.89
CA ALA A 62 -6.77 -1.01 -8.85
C ALA A 62 -6.45 -0.51 -7.43
N GLN A 63 -5.21 -0.05 -7.19
CA GLN A 63 -4.78 0.54 -5.93
C GLN A 63 -5.62 1.77 -5.58
N LEU A 64 -5.80 2.67 -6.55
CA LEU A 64 -6.59 3.88 -6.37
C LEU A 64 -8.08 3.54 -6.15
N LEU A 65 -8.66 2.65 -6.95
CA LEU A 65 -10.09 2.30 -6.81
C LEU A 65 -10.41 1.58 -5.50
N ILE A 66 -9.61 0.57 -5.12
CA ILE A 66 -9.94 -0.29 -3.98
C ILE A 66 -9.43 0.33 -2.67
N TYR A 67 -8.16 0.71 -2.60
CA TYR A 67 -7.57 1.18 -1.35
C TYR A 67 -7.94 2.63 -1.06
N VAL A 68 -7.77 3.53 -2.02
CA VAL A 68 -8.11 4.95 -1.82
C VAL A 68 -9.63 5.15 -1.90
N GLY A 69 -10.29 4.53 -2.88
CA GLY A 69 -11.71 4.76 -3.17
C GLY A 69 -12.69 4.03 -2.25
N ALA A 70 -12.43 2.77 -1.88
CA ALA A 70 -13.34 1.99 -1.04
C ALA A 70 -12.85 1.90 0.42
N ILE A 71 -11.67 1.33 0.64
CA ILE A 71 -11.18 0.99 1.99
C ILE A 71 -10.92 2.26 2.80
N ASN A 72 -10.18 3.23 2.27
CA ASN A 72 -9.85 4.45 2.99
C ASN A 72 -11.09 5.31 3.27
N VAL A 73 -12.03 5.38 2.33
CA VAL A 73 -13.32 6.08 2.54
C VAL A 73 -14.12 5.40 3.65
N LEU A 74 -14.16 4.06 3.69
CA LEU A 74 -14.80 3.31 4.77
C LEU A 74 -14.12 3.57 6.13
N ILE A 75 -12.79 3.62 6.17
CA ILE A 75 -12.03 3.95 7.39
C ILE A 75 -12.36 5.37 7.86
N ILE A 76 -12.33 6.36 6.96
CA ILE A 76 -12.69 7.75 7.30
C ILE A 76 -14.12 7.81 7.83
N PHE A 77 -15.06 7.13 7.19
CA PHE A 77 -16.45 7.07 7.65
C PHE A 77 -16.58 6.45 9.04
N ALA A 78 -15.92 5.30 9.27
CA ALA A 78 -15.94 4.61 10.56
C ALA A 78 -15.29 5.45 11.68
N VAL A 79 -14.14 6.06 11.41
CA VAL A 79 -13.45 6.95 12.35
C VAL A 79 -14.31 8.17 12.68
N MET A 80 -14.91 8.80 11.66
CA MET A 80 -15.77 9.97 11.85
C MET A 80 -17.03 9.63 12.65
N PHE A 81 -17.63 8.46 12.42
CA PHE A 81 -18.79 7.97 13.17
C PHE A 81 -18.45 7.68 14.64
N MET A 82 -17.25 7.16 14.92
CA MET A 82 -16.80 6.83 16.27
C MET A 82 -16.21 8.02 17.04
N ASN A 83 -15.93 9.14 16.36
CA ASN A 83 -15.30 10.33 16.93
C ASN A 83 -16.30 11.16 17.77
N GLY A 84 -16.72 10.60 18.92
CA GLY A 84 -17.66 11.20 19.87
C GLY A 84 -17.43 10.86 21.34
N SER A 85 -16.32 10.19 21.70
CA SER A 85 -15.97 9.96 23.11
C SER A 85 -14.80 10.85 23.52
N GLU A 86 -14.91 11.42 24.72
CA GLU A 86 -13.95 12.33 25.34
C GLU A 86 -12.50 11.93 25.05
N TYR A 87 -11.74 12.88 24.53
CA TYR A 87 -10.29 12.86 24.61
C TYR A 87 -9.92 13.01 26.10
N SER A 88 -10.08 11.92 26.85
CA SER A 88 -9.52 11.80 28.18
C SER A 88 -8.02 11.97 28.01
N ASN A 89 -7.51 13.05 28.60
CA ASN A 89 -6.09 13.25 28.83
C ASN A 89 -5.63 12.19 29.84
N ASP A 90 -5.61 10.92 29.43
CA ASP A 90 -4.80 9.93 30.11
C ASP A 90 -3.43 10.04 29.47
N SER A 91 -2.60 10.87 30.10
CA SER A 91 -1.17 10.91 29.87
C SER A 91 -0.66 9.47 29.82
N TYR A 92 -0.35 9.00 28.61
CA TYR A 92 0.14 7.66 28.38
C TYR A 92 1.49 7.56 29.10
N PHE A 93 1.44 7.04 30.33
CA PHE A 93 2.63 6.69 31.07
C PHE A 93 3.35 5.68 30.19
N TRP A 94 4.50 6.13 29.68
CA TRP A 94 5.46 5.34 28.92
C TRP A 94 5.71 4.04 29.67
N THR A 95 4.95 3.01 29.30
CA THR A 95 5.03 1.70 29.92
C THR A 95 6.29 1.08 29.38
N ILE A 96 7.10 0.50 30.26
CA ILE A 96 8.38 -0.16 29.94
C ILE A 96 8.26 -1.17 28.78
N GLY A 97 7.04 -1.67 28.51
CA GLY A 97 6.68 -2.46 27.32
C GLY A 97 6.88 -1.74 25.98
N ASP A 98 6.53 -0.45 25.85
CA ASP A 98 6.68 0.32 24.59
C ASP A 98 8.14 0.49 24.18
N GLY A 99 9.04 0.57 25.18
CA GLY A 99 10.48 0.59 24.92
C GLY A 99 10.96 -0.70 24.26
N VAL A 100 10.43 -1.86 24.68
CA VAL A 100 10.79 -3.17 24.13
C VAL A 100 10.19 -3.34 22.73
N THR A 101 8.94 -2.95 22.49
CA THR A 101 8.32 -3.03 21.15
C THR A 101 9.01 -2.10 20.16
N SER A 102 9.39 -0.88 20.57
CA SER A 102 10.17 0.05 19.75
C SER A 102 11.56 -0.50 19.42
N LEU A 103 12.23 -1.13 20.40
CA LEU A 103 13.56 -1.72 20.21
C LEU A 103 13.53 -2.93 19.26
N VAL A 104 12.50 -3.76 19.35
CA VAL A 104 12.29 -4.88 18.42
C VAL A 104 11.97 -4.38 17.01
N CYS A 105 11.07 -3.40 16.86
CA CYS A 105 10.75 -2.80 15.56
C CYS A 105 11.97 -2.12 14.92
N THR A 106 12.74 -1.35 15.68
CA THR A 106 13.96 -0.70 15.18
C THR A 106 15.05 -1.70 14.83
N SER A 107 15.23 -2.77 15.61
CA SER A 107 16.17 -3.86 15.29
C SER A 107 15.79 -4.58 14.00
N ILE A 108 14.50 -4.82 13.75
CA ILE A 108 14.02 -5.45 12.52
C ILE A 108 14.24 -4.52 11.32
N LEU A 109 13.92 -3.24 11.44
CA LEU A 109 14.16 -2.25 10.39
C LEU A 109 15.66 -2.11 10.07
N PHE A 110 16.50 -2.08 11.10
CA PHE A 110 17.96 -2.03 10.93
C PHE A 110 18.52 -3.29 10.26
N SER A 111 17.97 -4.46 10.61
CA SER A 111 18.33 -5.72 9.96
C SER A 111 17.90 -5.75 8.49
N LEU A 112 16.72 -5.22 8.14
CA LEU A 112 16.30 -5.09 6.74
C LEU A 112 17.23 -4.16 5.95
N ILE A 113 17.55 -2.99 6.53
CA ILE A 113 18.43 -1.99 5.89
C ILE A 113 19.83 -2.53 5.63
N THR A 114 20.33 -3.44 6.46
CA THR A 114 21.65 -4.06 6.29
C THR A 114 21.62 -5.24 5.29
N ILE A 115 20.56 -6.05 5.27
CA ILE A 115 20.45 -7.21 4.39
C ILE A 115 20.17 -6.84 2.93
N ILE A 116 19.37 -5.79 2.69
CA ILE A 116 18.98 -5.33 1.34
C ILE A 116 20.20 -4.99 0.45
N PRO A 117 21.19 -4.19 0.91
CA PRO A 117 22.37 -3.87 0.10
C PRO A 117 23.41 -5.00 0.04
N ASP A 118 23.53 -5.83 1.08
CA ASP A 118 24.49 -6.96 1.11
C ASP A 118 24.04 -8.12 0.22
N THR A 119 22.74 -8.26 -0.04
CA THR A 119 22.23 -9.21 -1.00
C THR A 119 22.63 -8.74 -2.41
N SER A 120 23.49 -9.48 -3.09
CA SER A 120 23.92 -9.17 -4.45
C SER A 120 22.76 -9.34 -5.46
N TRP A 121 22.00 -8.27 -5.70
CA TRP A 121 20.92 -8.19 -6.69
C TRP A 121 21.41 -8.17 -8.16
N TYR A 122 22.70 -8.40 -8.39
CA TYR A 122 23.32 -8.31 -9.72
C TYR A 122 22.71 -9.29 -10.74
N GLY A 123 22.22 -10.46 -10.28
CA GLY A 123 21.50 -11.41 -11.13
C GLY A 123 20.12 -10.92 -11.59
N ILE A 124 19.47 -10.03 -10.83
CA ILE A 124 18.13 -9.51 -11.11
C ILE A 124 18.21 -8.31 -12.08
N PHE A 125 19.23 -7.45 -11.93
CA PHE A 125 19.45 -6.32 -12.83
C PHE A 125 19.69 -6.73 -14.30
N TRP A 126 20.41 -7.83 -14.54
CA TRP A 126 20.69 -8.31 -15.91
C TRP A 126 19.45 -8.89 -16.59
N THR A 127 18.54 -9.54 -15.85
CA THR A 127 17.29 -10.06 -16.40
C THR A 127 16.26 -8.94 -16.65
N THR A 128 16.21 -7.90 -15.82
CA THR A 128 15.30 -6.76 -15.99
C THR A 128 15.64 -5.92 -17.23
N ARG A 129 16.93 -5.76 -17.58
CA ARG A 129 17.34 -5.05 -18.82
C ARG A 129 16.94 -5.81 -20.10
N SER A 130 16.88 -7.15 -20.03
CA SER A 130 16.50 -7.98 -21.17
C SER A 130 14.99 -7.99 -21.42
N SER A 131 14.16 -7.81 -20.39
CA SER A 131 12.69 -7.77 -20.52
C SER A 131 12.16 -6.41 -21.00
N GLN A 132 12.89 -5.31 -20.81
CA GLN A 132 12.49 -3.97 -21.27
C GLN A 132 12.39 -3.84 -22.80
N ILE A 133 12.99 -4.75 -23.58
CA ILE A 133 12.92 -4.72 -25.06
C ILE A 133 11.61 -5.35 -25.58
N MET A 134 10.82 -6.02 -24.72
CA MET A 134 9.61 -6.76 -25.13
C MET A 134 8.27 -6.18 -24.64
N GLU A 135 8.25 -5.05 -23.92
CA GLU A 135 7.02 -4.45 -23.37
C GLU A 135 6.36 -3.40 -24.29
N GLN A 136 6.32 -3.64 -25.60
CA GLN A 136 5.68 -2.73 -26.57
C GLN A 136 4.15 -2.91 -26.67
N ASP A 137 3.49 -3.58 -25.71
CA ASP A 137 2.04 -3.84 -25.79
C ASP A 137 1.31 -3.61 -24.43
N LEU A 138 1.07 -2.34 -24.13
CA LEU A 138 0.31 -1.89 -22.95
C LEU A 138 -1.15 -2.37 -22.93
N ILE A 139 -1.73 -2.72 -24.09
CA ILE A 139 -3.09 -3.25 -24.20
C ILE A 139 -3.11 -4.77 -23.93
N SER A 140 -2.03 -5.48 -24.25
CA SER A 140 -1.88 -6.93 -24.01
C SER A 140 -1.79 -7.28 -22.52
N ASN A 141 -1.19 -6.41 -21.69
CA ASN A 141 -0.94 -6.71 -20.28
C ASN A 141 -2.21 -6.99 -19.46
N ILE A 142 -3.26 -6.18 -19.62
CA ILE A 142 -4.53 -6.37 -18.89
C ILE A 142 -5.22 -7.66 -19.35
N GLN A 143 -5.22 -7.91 -20.66
CA GLN A 143 -5.79 -9.11 -21.24
C GLN A 143 -5.03 -10.36 -20.77
N GLN A 144 -3.71 -10.30 -20.71
CA GLN A 144 -2.85 -11.37 -20.23
C GLN A 144 -3.08 -11.67 -18.75
N ILE A 145 -3.24 -10.65 -17.90
CA ILE A 145 -3.62 -10.82 -16.49
C ILE A 145 -4.97 -11.54 -16.37
N GLY A 146 -5.95 -11.15 -17.19
CA GLY A 146 -7.26 -11.81 -17.23
C GLY A 146 -7.19 -13.28 -17.67
N ILE A 147 -6.34 -13.59 -18.67
CA ILE A 147 -6.13 -14.97 -19.13
C ILE A 147 -5.50 -15.80 -18.01
N HIS A 148 -4.40 -15.34 -17.41
CA HIS A 148 -3.75 -16.07 -16.31
C HIS A 148 -4.67 -16.26 -15.09
N LEU A 149 -5.50 -15.25 -14.76
CA LEU A 149 -6.49 -15.38 -13.69
C LEU A 149 -7.53 -16.46 -13.98
N SER A 150 -7.95 -16.59 -15.24
CA SER A 150 -8.97 -17.55 -15.66
C SER A 150 -8.41 -18.97 -15.90
N THR A 151 -7.16 -19.09 -16.35
CA THR A 151 -6.55 -20.38 -16.70
C THR A 151 -5.69 -20.95 -15.58
N ASP A 152 -4.66 -20.22 -15.16
CA ASP A 152 -3.65 -20.72 -14.22
C ASP A 152 -4.09 -20.53 -12.77
N PHE A 153 -4.81 -19.44 -12.49
CA PHE A 153 -5.26 -19.07 -11.14
C PHE A 153 -6.78 -19.21 -10.93
N TYR A 154 -7.41 -20.18 -11.60
CA TYR A 154 -8.85 -20.43 -11.45
C TYR A 154 -9.27 -20.74 -10.00
N LEU A 155 -8.51 -21.59 -9.29
CA LEU A 155 -8.81 -21.97 -7.91
C LEU A 155 -8.74 -20.78 -6.93
N PRO A 156 -7.67 -19.95 -6.92
CA PRO A 156 -7.65 -18.72 -6.14
C PRO A 156 -8.79 -17.76 -6.48
N PHE A 157 -9.15 -17.63 -7.76
CA PHE A 157 -10.24 -16.75 -8.18
C PHE A 157 -11.59 -17.18 -7.58
N GLU A 158 -11.91 -18.48 -7.61
CA GLU A 158 -13.12 -19.02 -7.00
C GLU A 158 -13.12 -18.82 -5.48
N LEU A 159 -11.98 -19.06 -4.83
CA LEU A 159 -11.84 -18.88 -3.38
C LEU A 159 -12.03 -17.42 -2.95
N ILE A 160 -11.51 -16.45 -3.73
CA ILE A 160 -11.74 -15.03 -3.48
C ILE A 160 -13.22 -14.66 -3.61
N SER A 161 -13.93 -15.24 -4.59
CA SER A 161 -15.38 -15.02 -4.74
C SER A 161 -16.16 -15.51 -3.51
N ILE A 162 -15.82 -16.68 -2.98
CA ILE A 162 -16.42 -17.22 -1.75
C ILE A 162 -16.07 -16.33 -0.54
N ILE A 163 -14.82 -15.87 -0.42
CA ILE A 163 -14.42 -14.95 0.65
C ILE A 163 -15.22 -13.65 0.59
N LEU A 164 -15.42 -13.07 -0.59
CA LEU A 164 -16.22 -11.86 -0.77
C LEU A 164 -17.70 -12.09 -0.40
N LEU A 165 -18.25 -13.26 -0.77
CA LEU A 165 -19.61 -13.64 -0.37
C LEU A 165 -19.74 -13.74 1.15
N VAL A 166 -18.80 -14.45 1.80
CA VAL A 166 -18.78 -14.61 3.26
C VAL A 166 -18.58 -13.27 3.96
N SER A 167 -17.69 -12.41 3.45
CA SER A 167 -17.46 -11.06 3.98
C SER A 167 -18.71 -10.20 3.90
N LEU A 168 -19.48 -10.27 2.80
CA LEU A 168 -20.72 -9.53 2.63
C LEU A 168 -21.81 -10.02 3.60
N ILE A 169 -21.98 -11.34 3.72
CA ILE A 169 -22.94 -11.93 4.67
C ILE A 169 -22.57 -11.57 6.12
N GLY A 170 -21.27 -11.66 6.46
CA GLY A 170 -20.75 -11.29 7.78
C GLY A 170 -20.99 -9.82 8.11
N ALA A 171 -20.68 -8.91 7.17
CA ALA A 171 -20.91 -7.48 7.37
C ALA A 171 -22.40 -7.14 7.56
N ILE A 172 -23.29 -7.72 6.74
CA ILE A 172 -24.74 -7.45 6.83
C ILE A 172 -25.34 -7.99 8.12
N THR A 173 -24.95 -9.20 8.54
CA THR A 173 -25.48 -9.81 9.77
C THR A 173 -25.07 -9.03 11.02
N MET A 174 -23.83 -8.52 11.07
CA MET A 174 -23.34 -7.68 12.16
C MET A 174 -23.99 -6.29 12.16
N ALA A 175 -24.16 -5.66 10.98
CA ALA A 175 -24.76 -4.33 10.89
C ALA A 175 -26.27 -4.30 11.14
N ARG A 176 -26.94 -5.45 11.10
CA ARG A 176 -28.39 -5.57 11.34
C ARG A 176 -28.75 -5.67 12.83
N GLN A 177 -27.81 -6.03 13.69
CA GLN A 177 -27.99 -6.01 15.15
C GLN A 177 -27.75 -4.61 15.71
#